data_AF-A0AA36HIL5-F1
#
_entry.id   AF-A0AA36HIL5-F1
#
_cell.length_a   1.000
_cell.length_b   1.000
_cell.length_c   1.000
_cell.angle_alpha   90.00
_cell.angle_beta   90.00
_cell.angle_gamma   90.00
#
_symmetry.space_group_name_H-M   'P 1'
#
loop_
_entity.id
_entity.type
_entity.pdbx_description
1 polymer ?
#
loop_
_entity_poly.entity_id
_entity_poly.type
_entity_poly.pdbx_seq_one_letter_code
_entity_poly.pdbx_strand_id
1 'polypeptide(L)'
;MSPALLRHPRFVSLEGGEGAGKTTAINAIRDCLRSHGHEVVLTREPGGTPLAERIRGLVLKPDAEIAAEPLSAEAELLLVFAARAQHVRQVIQPALQRGAYVLSDRFTDSSYAYQGGGRGLDPQWIADLERRAVGLLPGLTLLLDVDVAVGRARANGRDLWPDRIESEQDDFFQRVRAVFRSRAQQDPQRFALIDAGQVQERVAADVQRAFEQTVAALDADRLGHGLLICGPAGLGKHEVALALADHVLARGDAAHATRTRQLIAAGTHPDLQLVGFIPNKSGDKLRTEIVIEQVREITNKLALTPQYGVAQVVIVDPADAINRSAANALLKTLEEPQPGRYLWLISSDPARLPQTVRSRCQRLEFKLPPRDEALAWLQQQGHSEASAREALDAARGHPGQADNWLREDGLSLRREVGRELEQLAAGKTGAVELAQKWCGDDNAALRLRFAADLALAQASTDALTTPERLHKLAAWFDAANRTRDLLRTTVRADLAVVELLLAWNKGILSLAVKDKAALYSAYMPFVKNGGIFVPTPKRYFLGDEVFLLLTLPDSSERLPVAGKVIWVTPAGAQGNRTAGIGVQLADGAEGEGVRHKIETMLAGLTSSDKPTHTM
;
A
#
# COMPACT_ATOMS: atom_id res chain seq x y z
N MET A 1 40.53 -1.46 -29.17
CA MET A 1 39.43 -1.23 -28.21
C MET A 1 38.16 -1.70 -28.89
N SER A 2 37.48 -2.72 -28.36
CA SER A 2 36.19 -3.15 -28.91
C SER A 2 35.17 -2.03 -28.72
N PRO A 3 34.31 -1.72 -29.71
CA PRO A 3 33.33 -0.66 -29.57
C PRO A 3 32.35 -0.99 -28.44
N ALA A 4 32.09 -0.02 -27.57
CA ALA A 4 31.07 -0.12 -26.54
C ALA A 4 29.68 -0.26 -27.19
N LEU A 5 28.79 -1.04 -26.57
CA LEU A 5 27.41 -1.16 -27.04
C LEU A 5 26.70 0.20 -26.93
N LEU A 6 26.10 0.65 -28.02
CA LEU A 6 25.36 1.90 -28.03
C LEU A 6 23.95 1.66 -27.46
N ARG A 7 23.64 2.23 -26.30
CA ARG A 7 22.28 2.22 -25.75
C ARG A 7 21.49 3.37 -26.36
N HIS A 8 20.30 3.09 -26.92
CA HIS A 8 19.48 4.12 -27.58
C HIS A 8 18.13 4.33 -26.88
N PRO A 9 17.82 5.54 -26.35
CA PRO A 9 16.62 5.78 -25.53
C PRO A 9 15.30 5.53 -26.27
N ARG A 10 15.25 5.78 -27.59
CA ARG A 10 14.07 5.55 -28.43
C ARG A 10 13.93 4.12 -28.96
N PHE A 11 14.82 3.21 -28.56
CA PHE A 11 14.72 1.81 -28.90
C PHE A 11 14.16 1.03 -27.71
N VAL A 12 12.97 0.44 -27.87
CA VAL A 12 12.29 -0.30 -26.82
C VAL A 12 12.02 -1.73 -27.27
N SER A 13 12.43 -2.70 -26.46
CA SER A 13 12.13 -4.10 -26.71
C SER A 13 11.11 -4.64 -25.71
N LEU A 14 10.20 -5.49 -26.16
CA LEU A 14 9.31 -6.24 -25.30
C LEU A 14 9.78 -7.68 -25.23
N GLU A 15 9.99 -8.17 -24.02
CA GLU A 15 10.52 -9.50 -23.73
C GLU A 15 9.56 -10.26 -22.81
N GLY A 16 9.70 -11.58 -22.77
CA GLY A 16 8.90 -12.44 -21.91
C GLY A 16 8.47 -13.75 -22.58
N GLY A 17 7.87 -14.61 -21.75
CA GLY A 17 7.32 -15.90 -22.18
C GLY A 17 6.17 -15.77 -23.18
N GLU A 18 5.76 -16.89 -23.75
CA GLU A 18 4.57 -16.94 -24.59
C GLU A 18 3.29 -16.74 -23.78
N GLY A 19 2.25 -16.25 -24.45
CA GLY A 19 1.00 -15.89 -23.77
C GLY A 19 1.11 -14.71 -22.81
N ALA A 20 2.28 -14.07 -22.67
CA ALA A 20 2.49 -12.93 -21.78
C ALA A 20 1.79 -11.63 -22.22
N GLY A 21 1.28 -11.56 -23.46
CA GLY A 21 0.55 -10.39 -23.96
C GLY A 21 1.41 -9.31 -24.64
N LYS A 22 2.62 -9.67 -25.11
CA LYS A 22 3.57 -8.75 -25.79
C LYS A 22 2.95 -7.97 -26.95
N THR A 23 2.17 -8.63 -27.81
CA THR A 23 1.48 -7.97 -28.93
C THR A 23 0.44 -6.94 -28.48
N THR A 24 -0.26 -7.19 -27.38
CA THR A 24 -1.23 -6.24 -26.83
C THR A 24 -0.47 -5.03 -26.25
N ALA A 25 0.59 -5.30 -25.49
CA ALA A 25 1.45 -4.29 -24.89
C ALA A 25 2.13 -3.38 -25.93
N ILE A 26 2.72 -3.95 -26.98
CA ILE A 26 3.43 -3.18 -28.01
C ILE A 26 2.48 -2.26 -28.81
N ASN A 27 1.24 -2.72 -29.04
CA ASN A 27 0.22 -1.92 -29.71
C ASN A 27 -0.23 -0.76 -28.83
N ALA A 28 -0.45 -0.98 -27.53
CA ALA A 28 -0.80 0.09 -26.59
C ALA A 28 0.28 1.18 -26.52
N ILE A 29 1.56 0.79 -26.45
CA ILE A 29 2.69 1.73 -26.46
C ILE A 29 2.74 2.52 -27.76
N ARG A 30 2.59 1.84 -28.92
CA ARG A 30 2.55 2.49 -30.23
C ARG A 30 1.47 3.56 -30.28
N ASP A 31 0.26 3.22 -29.85
CA ASP A 31 -0.89 4.12 -29.95
C ASP A 31 -0.71 5.34 -29.03
N CYS A 32 -0.12 5.13 -27.84
CA CYS A 32 0.30 6.21 -26.96
C CYS A 32 1.38 7.12 -27.59
N LEU A 33 2.45 6.56 -28.15
CA LEU A 33 3.50 7.36 -28.80
C LEU A 33 2.98 8.16 -30.00
N ARG A 34 2.13 7.53 -30.82
CA ARG A 34 1.53 8.18 -31.98
C ARG A 34 0.57 9.30 -31.58
N SER A 35 -0.20 9.14 -30.49
CA SER A 35 -1.07 10.22 -30.00
C SER A 35 -0.29 11.44 -29.50
N HIS A 36 0.97 11.26 -29.11
CA HIS A 36 1.91 12.33 -28.75
C HIS A 36 2.75 12.84 -29.93
N GLY A 37 2.43 12.44 -31.17
CA GLY A 37 3.05 12.97 -32.38
C GLY A 37 4.40 12.34 -32.76
N HIS A 38 4.79 11.22 -32.14
CA HIS A 38 6.03 10.54 -32.49
C HIS A 38 5.85 9.57 -33.68
N GLU A 39 6.87 9.50 -34.56
CA GLU A 39 6.98 8.40 -35.53
C GLU A 39 7.31 7.10 -34.77
N VAL A 40 6.58 6.02 -35.07
CA VAL A 40 6.78 4.71 -34.43
C VAL A 40 6.92 3.63 -35.48
N VAL A 41 8.06 2.94 -35.43
CA VAL A 41 8.35 1.72 -36.20
C VAL A 41 8.12 0.52 -35.31
N LEU A 42 7.17 -0.33 -35.68
CA LEU A 42 6.98 -1.63 -35.07
C LEU A 42 7.81 -2.68 -35.80
N THR A 43 8.46 -3.56 -35.06
CA THR A 43 9.18 -4.71 -35.62
C THR A 43 9.20 -5.90 -34.66
N ARG A 44 9.76 -7.04 -35.08
CA ARG A 44 9.86 -8.28 -34.30
C ARG A 44 11.11 -9.09 -34.64
N GLU A 45 11.57 -9.90 -33.70
CA GLU A 45 12.68 -10.82 -33.90
C GLU A 45 12.39 -12.28 -33.48
N PRO A 46 13.00 -13.28 -34.16
CA PRO A 46 13.72 -13.16 -35.43
C PRO A 46 12.76 -12.77 -36.56
N GLY A 47 13.15 -11.83 -37.43
CA GLY A 47 12.27 -11.27 -38.47
C GLY A 47 12.59 -9.82 -38.81
N GLY A 48 11.61 -9.12 -39.39
CA GLY A 48 11.67 -7.66 -39.61
C GLY A 48 12.29 -7.21 -40.94
N THR A 49 12.89 -8.13 -41.73
CA THR A 49 13.30 -7.89 -43.12
C THR A 49 12.97 -9.11 -43.98
N PRO A 50 12.83 -8.99 -45.31
CA PRO A 50 12.57 -10.15 -46.17
C PRO A 50 13.57 -11.29 -45.98
N LEU A 51 14.86 -10.98 -45.80
CA LEU A 51 15.89 -11.98 -45.52
C LEU A 51 15.76 -12.57 -44.11
N ALA A 52 15.53 -11.73 -43.10
CA ALA A 52 15.36 -12.20 -41.72
C ALA A 52 14.09 -13.05 -41.54
N GLU A 53 13.02 -12.81 -42.30
CA GLU A 53 11.82 -13.65 -42.30
C GLU A 53 12.09 -15.03 -42.93
N ARG A 54 12.99 -15.13 -43.92
CA ARG A 54 13.45 -16.44 -44.43
C ARG A 54 14.23 -17.21 -43.36
N ILE A 55 15.10 -16.53 -42.63
CA ILE A 55 15.86 -17.13 -41.53
C ILE A 55 14.91 -17.54 -40.39
N ARG A 56 13.92 -16.72 -40.04
CA ARG A 56 12.84 -17.06 -39.09
C ARG A 56 12.15 -18.37 -39.49
N GLY A 57 11.89 -18.55 -40.78
CA GLY A 57 11.35 -19.79 -41.34
C GLY A 57 12.20 -21.01 -40.98
N LEU A 58 13.51 -20.93 -41.17
CA LEU A 58 14.44 -22.02 -40.83
C LEU A 58 14.52 -22.31 -39.33
N VAL A 59 14.38 -21.27 -38.49
CA VAL A 59 14.55 -21.41 -37.04
C VAL A 59 13.29 -21.94 -36.36
N LEU A 60 12.10 -21.51 -36.78
CA LEU A 60 10.85 -21.74 -36.05
C LEU A 60 9.90 -22.72 -36.72
N LYS A 61 9.87 -22.80 -38.07
CA LYS A 61 8.87 -23.64 -38.73
C LYS A 61 9.18 -25.11 -38.47
N PRO A 62 8.18 -25.90 -38.04
CA PRO A 62 8.28 -27.35 -38.06
C PRO A 62 8.27 -27.80 -39.54
N ASP A 63 9.46 -28.13 -40.04
CA ASP A 63 9.67 -28.63 -41.39
C ASP A 63 10.19 -30.08 -41.28
N ALA A 64 9.68 -30.98 -42.13
CA ALA A 64 10.00 -32.40 -42.06
C ALA A 64 11.48 -32.69 -42.34
N GLU A 65 12.14 -31.89 -43.19
CA GLU A 65 13.57 -32.02 -43.48
C GLU A 65 14.40 -31.50 -42.30
N ILE A 66 13.99 -30.38 -41.69
CA ILE A 66 14.64 -29.83 -40.49
C ILE A 66 14.41 -30.73 -39.27
N ALA A 67 13.29 -31.44 -39.19
CA ALA A 67 13.04 -32.42 -38.13
C ALA A 67 13.94 -33.66 -38.27
N ALA A 68 14.28 -34.04 -39.50
CA ALA A 68 15.22 -35.13 -39.78
C ALA A 68 16.68 -34.75 -39.51
N GLU A 69 17.02 -33.46 -39.64
CA GLU A 69 18.33 -32.88 -39.30
C GLU A 69 18.17 -31.67 -38.37
N PRO A 70 18.01 -31.90 -37.06
CA PRO A 70 17.75 -30.82 -36.11
C PRO A 70 18.89 -29.80 -36.07
N LEU A 71 18.53 -28.51 -36.02
CA LEU A 71 19.51 -27.44 -35.78
C LEU A 71 20.22 -27.68 -34.44
N SER A 72 21.55 -27.65 -34.47
CA SER A 72 22.34 -27.55 -33.25
C SER A 72 22.06 -26.20 -32.56
N ALA A 73 22.30 -26.12 -31.25
CA ALA A 73 22.11 -24.89 -30.49
C ALA A 73 22.99 -23.73 -31.03
N GLU A 74 24.21 -24.05 -31.45
CA GLU A 74 25.15 -23.14 -32.09
C GLU A 74 24.60 -22.60 -33.41
N ALA A 75 24.08 -23.48 -34.27
CA ALA A 75 23.48 -23.09 -35.55
C ALA A 75 22.23 -22.21 -35.34
N GLU A 76 21.37 -22.57 -34.37
CA GLU A 76 20.21 -21.76 -33.97
C GLU A 76 20.65 -20.35 -33.53
N LEU A 77 21.64 -20.24 -32.65
CA LEU A 77 22.18 -18.96 -32.18
C LEU A 77 22.72 -18.11 -33.35
N LEU A 78 23.55 -18.69 -34.20
CA LEU A 78 24.16 -17.99 -35.33
C LEU A 78 23.12 -17.51 -36.35
N LEU A 79 22.09 -18.32 -36.63
CA LEU A 79 20.98 -17.91 -37.50
C LEU A 79 20.19 -16.76 -36.90
N VAL A 80 19.85 -16.82 -35.61
CA VAL A 80 19.16 -15.73 -34.91
C VAL A 80 19.99 -14.44 -34.96
N PHE A 81 21.31 -14.52 -34.74
CA PHE A 81 22.19 -13.36 -34.83
C PHE A 81 22.39 -12.85 -36.27
N ALA A 82 22.38 -13.72 -37.27
CA ALA A 82 22.40 -13.32 -38.68
C ALA A 82 21.14 -12.53 -39.05
N ALA A 83 19.97 -13.00 -38.61
CA ALA A 83 18.70 -12.29 -38.79
C ALA A 83 18.73 -10.92 -38.09
N ARG A 84 19.19 -10.87 -36.83
CA ARG A 84 19.30 -9.64 -36.04
C ARG A 84 20.27 -8.63 -36.64
N ALA A 85 21.46 -9.05 -37.07
CA ALA A 85 22.43 -8.16 -37.68
C ALA A 85 21.88 -7.51 -38.97
N GLN A 86 21.17 -8.28 -39.79
CA GLN A 86 20.48 -7.76 -40.98
C GLN A 86 19.38 -6.78 -40.58
N HIS A 87 18.56 -7.14 -39.61
CA HIS A 87 17.42 -6.34 -39.16
C HIS A 87 17.85 -5.00 -38.54
N VAL A 88 18.89 -5.01 -37.70
CA VAL A 88 19.43 -3.79 -37.09
C VAL A 88 19.91 -2.81 -38.16
N ARG A 89 20.70 -3.29 -39.13
CA ARG A 89 21.29 -2.43 -40.17
C ARG A 89 20.25 -1.87 -41.14
N GLN A 90 19.21 -2.65 -41.48
CA GLN A 90 18.25 -2.27 -42.51
C GLN A 90 17.02 -1.53 -41.98
N VAL A 91 16.64 -1.75 -40.71
CA VAL A 91 15.37 -1.23 -40.15
C VAL A 91 15.60 -0.42 -38.89
N ILE A 92 16.21 -1.03 -37.87
CA ILE A 92 16.27 -0.41 -36.53
C ILE A 92 17.16 0.83 -36.56
N GLN A 93 18.42 0.71 -37.00
CA GLN A 93 19.37 1.82 -36.98
C GLN A 93 18.93 2.99 -37.88
N PRO A 94 18.46 2.78 -39.13
CA PRO A 94 17.91 3.87 -39.94
C PRO A 94 16.67 4.55 -39.31
N ALA A 95 15.88 3.82 -38.51
CA ALA A 95 14.73 4.38 -37.78
C ALA A 95 15.14 5.26 -36.62
N LEU A 96 16.11 4.79 -35.84
CA LEU A 96 16.63 5.57 -34.72
C LEU A 96 17.36 6.84 -35.22
N GLN A 97 18.12 6.76 -36.31
CA GLN A 97 18.84 7.90 -36.90
C GLN A 97 17.93 9.05 -37.34
N ARG A 98 16.74 8.75 -37.85
CA ARG A 98 15.74 9.78 -38.22
C ARG A 98 14.87 10.25 -37.04
N GLY A 99 15.12 9.72 -35.84
CA GLY A 99 14.43 10.11 -34.62
C GLY A 99 13.13 9.34 -34.34
N ALA A 100 12.81 8.28 -35.08
CA ALA A 100 11.64 7.46 -34.79
C ALA A 100 11.84 6.64 -33.50
N TYR A 101 10.74 6.33 -32.82
CA TYR A 101 10.74 5.25 -31.84
C TYR A 101 10.71 3.91 -32.56
N VAL A 102 11.53 2.97 -32.11
CA VAL A 102 11.50 1.59 -32.56
C VAL A 102 10.99 0.72 -31.41
N LEU A 103 9.87 0.05 -31.62
CA LEU A 103 9.34 -0.95 -30.70
C LEU A 103 9.56 -2.34 -31.31
N SER A 104 10.34 -3.18 -30.65
CA SER A 104 10.64 -4.55 -31.12
C SER A 104 10.00 -5.59 -30.21
N ASP A 105 9.21 -6.51 -30.77
CA ASP A 105 8.81 -7.75 -30.10
C ASP A 105 10.00 -8.71 -30.13
N ARG A 106 10.64 -8.89 -28.97
CA ARG A 106 11.94 -9.56 -28.75
C ARG A 106 13.15 -8.83 -29.34
N PHE A 107 14.31 -9.04 -28.72
CA PHE A 107 15.62 -8.61 -29.18
C PHE A 107 16.73 -9.53 -28.61
N THR A 108 17.93 -9.02 -28.30
CA THR A 108 19.06 -9.84 -27.83
C THR A 108 18.82 -10.49 -26.46
N ASP A 109 18.01 -9.90 -25.58
CA ASP A 109 17.70 -10.49 -24.27
C ASP A 109 16.99 -11.85 -24.43
N SER A 110 16.15 -12.01 -25.47
CA SER A 110 15.63 -13.33 -25.87
C SER A 110 16.74 -14.34 -26.22
N SER A 111 17.86 -13.91 -26.83
CA SER A 111 18.95 -14.85 -27.12
C SER A 111 19.68 -15.33 -25.88
N TYR A 112 19.91 -14.46 -24.90
CA TYR A 112 20.42 -14.89 -23.59
C TYR A 112 19.47 -15.88 -22.91
N ALA A 113 18.17 -15.63 -22.97
CA ALA A 113 17.19 -16.47 -22.30
C ALA A 113 17.01 -17.84 -22.98
N TYR A 114 16.74 -17.86 -24.28
CA TYR A 114 16.45 -19.08 -25.03
C TYR A 114 17.72 -19.88 -25.37
N GLN A 115 18.72 -19.25 -25.99
CA GLN A 115 19.93 -19.95 -26.38
C GLN A 115 20.92 -20.10 -25.21
N GLY A 116 21.03 -19.10 -24.33
CA GLY A 116 21.86 -19.21 -23.12
C GLY A 116 21.23 -20.12 -22.07
N GLY A 117 20.09 -19.72 -21.49
CA GLY A 117 19.43 -20.47 -20.42
C GLY A 117 18.73 -21.74 -20.89
N GLY A 118 17.92 -21.64 -21.95
CA GLY A 118 17.15 -22.76 -22.47
C GLY A 118 18.03 -23.87 -23.05
N ARG A 119 18.93 -23.51 -23.97
CA ARG A 119 19.85 -24.44 -24.67
C ARG A 119 21.20 -24.67 -23.96
N GLY A 120 21.54 -23.87 -22.95
CA GLY A 120 22.77 -24.06 -22.16
C GLY A 120 24.05 -23.53 -22.82
N LEU A 121 23.95 -22.63 -23.82
CA LEU A 121 25.14 -22.05 -24.46
C LEU A 121 25.81 -21.02 -23.54
N ASP A 122 27.12 -20.84 -23.73
CA ASP A 122 27.94 -19.88 -22.99
C ASP A 122 27.41 -18.43 -23.19
N PRO A 123 26.96 -17.76 -22.11
CA PRO A 123 26.53 -16.36 -22.17
C PRO A 123 27.60 -15.41 -22.71
N GLN A 124 28.89 -15.72 -22.52
CA GLN A 124 29.97 -14.89 -23.02
C GLN A 124 30.04 -14.89 -24.54
N TRP A 125 29.74 -16.02 -25.17
CA TRP A 125 29.66 -16.11 -26.63
C TRP A 125 28.52 -15.25 -27.19
N ILE A 126 27.36 -15.26 -26.51
CA ILE A 126 26.22 -14.39 -26.84
C ILE A 126 26.60 -12.92 -26.68
N ALA A 127 27.32 -12.57 -25.61
CA ALA A 127 27.82 -11.21 -25.38
C ALA A 127 28.82 -10.75 -26.46
N ASP A 128 29.68 -11.65 -26.95
CA ASP A 128 30.58 -11.35 -28.05
C ASP A 128 29.84 -11.12 -29.37
N LEU A 129 28.83 -11.94 -29.67
CA LEU A 129 27.98 -11.74 -30.84
C LEU A 129 27.15 -10.45 -30.74
N GLU A 130 26.61 -10.13 -29.56
CA GLU A 130 25.91 -8.87 -29.29
C GLU A 130 26.82 -7.67 -29.56
N ARG A 131 28.04 -7.68 -29.00
CA ARG A 131 29.02 -6.60 -29.22
C ARG A 131 29.44 -6.45 -30.67
N ARG A 132 29.71 -7.56 -31.38
CA ARG A 132 30.34 -7.52 -32.71
C ARG A 132 29.34 -7.46 -33.87
N ALA A 133 28.22 -8.15 -33.77
CA ALA A 133 27.24 -8.27 -34.85
C ALA A 133 26.05 -7.32 -34.71
N VAL A 134 25.70 -6.94 -33.48
CA VAL A 134 24.51 -6.11 -33.18
C VAL A 134 24.92 -4.66 -32.88
N GLY A 135 25.81 -4.45 -31.91
CA GLY A 135 26.36 -3.13 -31.58
C GLY A 135 25.38 -2.14 -30.93
N LEU A 136 24.15 -2.57 -30.63
CA LEU A 136 23.04 -1.73 -30.19
C LEU A 136 22.31 -2.38 -29.02
N LEU A 137 21.94 -1.58 -28.02
CA LEU A 137 21.10 -1.97 -26.90
C LEU A 137 19.81 -1.13 -26.84
N PRO A 138 18.67 -1.74 -26.47
CA PRO A 138 17.46 -0.99 -26.15
C PRO A 138 17.70 0.00 -25.01
N GLY A 139 17.10 1.18 -25.10
CA GLY A 139 17.01 2.14 -24.01
C GLY A 139 16.11 1.64 -22.89
N LEU A 140 15.08 0.87 -23.25
CA LEU A 140 14.13 0.23 -22.34
C LEU A 140 13.81 -1.19 -22.82
N THR A 141 13.80 -2.15 -21.90
CA THR A 141 13.29 -3.50 -22.10
C THR A 141 12.11 -3.73 -21.16
N LEU A 142 10.91 -3.90 -21.71
CA LEU A 142 9.72 -4.26 -20.95
C LEU A 142 9.65 -5.79 -20.85
N LEU A 143 9.91 -6.33 -19.66
CA LEU A 143 9.85 -7.76 -19.41
C LEU A 143 8.46 -8.12 -18.85
N LEU A 144 7.63 -8.72 -19.69
CA LEU A 144 6.33 -9.25 -19.30
C LEU A 144 6.52 -10.62 -18.66
N ASP A 145 6.61 -10.64 -17.34
CA ASP A 145 6.84 -11.84 -16.55
C ASP A 145 5.51 -12.52 -16.21
N VAL A 146 5.37 -13.75 -16.69
CA VAL A 146 4.21 -14.60 -16.44
C VAL A 146 4.71 -15.97 -16.02
N ASP A 147 3.96 -16.64 -15.14
CA ASP A 147 4.23 -18.03 -14.83
C ASP A 147 4.13 -18.90 -16.09
N VAL A 148 5.04 -19.87 -16.25
CA VAL A 148 5.12 -20.72 -17.45
C VAL A 148 3.81 -21.45 -17.71
N ALA A 149 3.17 -21.98 -16.65
CA ALA A 149 1.91 -22.70 -16.78
C ALA A 149 0.77 -21.76 -17.25
N VAL A 150 0.72 -20.54 -16.69
CA VAL A 150 -0.26 -19.52 -17.07
C VAL A 150 -0.04 -19.03 -18.51
N GLY A 151 1.23 -18.83 -18.91
CA GLY A 151 1.60 -18.43 -20.26
C GLY A 151 1.19 -19.47 -21.30
N ARG A 152 1.45 -20.76 -21.04
CA ARG A 152 1.04 -21.87 -21.91
C ARG A 152 -0.48 -21.98 -22.06
N ALA A 153 -1.22 -21.89 -20.95
CA ALA A 153 -2.68 -21.90 -20.99
C ALA A 153 -3.26 -20.79 -21.89
N ARG A 154 -2.58 -19.64 -21.99
CA ARG A 154 -2.96 -18.52 -22.88
C ARG A 154 -2.48 -18.69 -24.32
N ALA A 155 -1.37 -19.39 -24.55
CA ALA A 155 -0.80 -19.65 -25.88
C ALA A 155 -1.57 -20.75 -26.64
N ASN A 156 -2.03 -21.80 -25.92
CA ASN A 156 -2.81 -22.91 -26.47
C ASN A 156 -4.15 -22.50 -27.13
N GLY A 157 -4.58 -21.25 -26.96
CA GLY A 157 -5.79 -20.70 -27.59
C GLY A 157 -5.56 -19.97 -28.92
N ARG A 158 -4.31 -19.85 -29.42
CA ARG A 158 -3.98 -19.02 -30.60
C ARG A 158 -3.55 -19.78 -31.86
N ASP A 159 -2.85 -20.90 -31.75
CA ASP A 159 -2.36 -21.66 -32.90
C ASP A 159 -2.62 -23.17 -32.73
N LEU A 160 -3.07 -23.83 -33.81
CA LEU A 160 -3.41 -25.26 -33.84
C LEU A 160 -2.17 -26.18 -33.77
N TRP A 161 -0.97 -25.65 -34.00
CA TRP A 161 0.30 -26.38 -33.91
C TRP A 161 1.41 -25.49 -33.33
N PRO A 162 2.12 -25.93 -32.27
CA PRO A 162 3.24 -25.19 -31.70
C PRO A 162 4.42 -25.13 -32.67
N ASP A 163 5.15 -24.01 -32.67
CA ASP A 163 6.43 -23.90 -33.39
C ASP A 163 7.54 -24.79 -32.77
N ARG A 164 8.70 -24.88 -33.43
CA ARG A 164 9.80 -25.77 -32.97
C ARG A 164 10.28 -25.46 -31.55
N ILE A 165 10.28 -24.19 -31.14
CA ILE A 165 10.72 -23.77 -29.80
C ILE A 165 9.56 -23.92 -28.81
N GLU A 166 8.33 -23.66 -29.24
CA GLU A 166 7.10 -23.85 -28.46
C GLU A 166 6.89 -25.30 -28.01
N SER A 167 7.45 -26.25 -28.78
CA SER A 167 7.42 -27.70 -28.52
C SER A 167 8.37 -28.17 -27.41
N GLU A 168 9.16 -27.28 -26.80
CA GLU A 168 10.08 -27.61 -25.69
C GLU A 168 9.35 -27.97 -24.38
N GLN A 169 10.08 -28.52 -23.40
CA GLN A 169 9.50 -28.90 -22.10
C GLN A 169 9.41 -27.74 -21.10
N ASP A 170 8.58 -27.86 -20.06
CA ASP A 170 8.39 -26.80 -19.05
C ASP A 170 9.71 -26.35 -18.41
N ASP A 171 10.63 -27.29 -18.15
CA ASP A 171 11.96 -26.99 -17.58
C ASP A 171 12.77 -26.03 -18.46
N PHE A 172 12.64 -26.14 -19.79
CA PHE A 172 13.26 -25.19 -20.73
C PHE A 172 12.72 -23.79 -20.50
N PHE A 173 11.40 -23.62 -20.43
CA PHE A 173 10.76 -22.33 -20.22
C PHE A 173 11.01 -21.75 -18.81
N GLN A 174 11.16 -22.61 -17.80
CA GLN A 174 11.59 -22.17 -16.46
C GLN A 174 13.01 -21.60 -16.48
N ARG A 175 13.96 -22.25 -17.18
CA ARG A 175 15.32 -21.70 -17.37
C ARG A 175 15.31 -20.39 -18.14
N VAL A 176 14.52 -20.30 -19.21
CA VAL A 176 14.32 -19.07 -19.99
C VAL A 176 13.84 -17.92 -19.09
N ARG A 177 12.79 -18.16 -18.29
CA ARG A 177 12.23 -17.17 -17.36
C ARG A 177 13.25 -16.75 -16.31
N ALA A 178 14.00 -17.69 -15.74
CA ALA A 178 15.04 -17.41 -14.75
C ALA A 178 16.13 -16.48 -15.32
N VAL A 179 16.57 -16.70 -16.56
CA VAL A 179 17.55 -15.82 -17.22
C VAL A 179 16.98 -14.42 -17.46
N PHE A 180 15.73 -14.30 -17.93
CA PHE A 180 15.10 -12.99 -18.08
C PHE A 180 15.06 -12.21 -16.76
N ARG A 181 14.64 -12.85 -15.66
CA ARG A 181 14.62 -12.23 -14.33
C ARG A 181 16.02 -11.83 -13.86
N SER A 182 17.01 -12.70 -14.05
CA SER A 182 18.41 -12.41 -13.71
C SER A 182 18.94 -11.19 -14.47
N ARG A 183 18.66 -11.09 -15.78
CA ARG A 183 19.06 -9.92 -16.57
C ARG A 183 18.36 -8.64 -16.13
N ALA A 184 17.08 -8.72 -15.79
CA ALA A 184 16.33 -7.58 -15.25
C ALA A 184 16.89 -7.08 -13.91
N GLN A 185 17.36 -8.00 -13.06
CA GLN A 185 18.04 -7.67 -11.80
C GLN A 185 19.43 -7.06 -12.01
N GLN A 186 20.16 -7.50 -13.04
CA GLN A 186 21.51 -7.01 -13.36
C GLN A 186 21.50 -5.63 -14.01
N ASP A 187 20.44 -5.26 -14.73
CA ASP A 187 20.30 -3.97 -15.41
C ASP A 187 18.91 -3.33 -15.15
N PRO A 188 18.60 -2.99 -13.88
CA PRO A 188 17.29 -2.48 -13.50
C PRO A 188 17.00 -1.07 -14.06
N GLN A 189 18.03 -0.40 -14.58
CA GLN A 189 17.88 0.89 -15.25
C GLN A 189 17.41 0.75 -16.70
N ARG A 190 17.60 -0.42 -17.32
CA ARG A 190 17.13 -0.73 -18.67
C ARG A 190 15.86 -1.57 -18.64
N PHE A 191 15.68 -2.43 -17.63
CA PHE A 191 14.51 -3.30 -17.54
C PHE A 191 13.39 -2.70 -16.70
N ALA A 192 12.17 -2.80 -17.22
CA ALA A 192 10.94 -2.62 -16.44
C ALA A 192 10.19 -3.95 -16.40
N LEU A 193 10.09 -4.54 -15.21
CA LEU A 193 9.39 -5.80 -14.97
C LEU A 193 7.88 -5.54 -14.84
N ILE A 194 7.08 -6.21 -15.66
CA ILE A 194 5.63 -6.15 -15.63
C ILE A 194 5.08 -7.52 -15.25
N ASP A 195 4.25 -7.56 -14.20
CA ASP A 195 3.52 -8.77 -13.82
C ASP A 195 2.40 -9.05 -14.83
N ALA A 196 2.69 -9.95 -15.77
CA ALA A 196 1.76 -10.38 -16.81
C ALA A 196 0.84 -11.52 -16.33
N GLY A 197 0.87 -11.91 -15.06
CA GLY A 197 -0.11 -12.83 -14.46
C GLY A 197 -1.50 -12.21 -14.31
N GLN A 198 -1.61 -10.89 -14.37
CA GLN A 198 -2.85 -10.13 -14.18
C GLN A 198 -3.77 -10.16 -15.43
N VAL A 199 -4.97 -9.57 -15.29
CA VAL A 199 -5.94 -9.40 -16.39
C VAL A 199 -5.35 -8.44 -17.45
N GLN A 200 -5.58 -8.70 -18.75
CA GLN A 200 -4.92 -8.02 -19.87
C GLN A 200 -5.03 -6.49 -19.83
N GLU A 201 -6.17 -5.93 -19.39
CA GLU A 201 -6.37 -4.48 -19.27
C GLU A 201 -5.43 -3.86 -18.25
N ARG A 202 -5.13 -4.56 -17.15
CA ARG A 202 -4.17 -4.11 -16.13
C ARG A 202 -2.74 -4.21 -16.63
N VAL A 203 -2.40 -5.27 -17.37
CA VAL A 203 -1.09 -5.41 -18.02
C VAL A 203 -0.86 -4.26 -19.00
N ALA A 204 -1.85 -3.92 -19.83
CA ALA A 204 -1.73 -2.79 -20.76
C ALA A 204 -1.54 -1.45 -20.03
N ALA A 205 -2.29 -1.21 -18.94
CA ALA A 205 -2.15 0.01 -18.13
C ALA A 205 -0.80 0.09 -17.40
N ASP A 206 -0.28 -1.03 -16.91
CA ASP A 206 1.02 -1.09 -16.23
C ASP A 206 2.18 -0.96 -17.22
N VAL A 207 2.05 -1.55 -18.40
CA VAL A 207 2.97 -1.33 -19.53
C VAL A 207 2.98 0.14 -19.92
N GLN A 208 1.80 0.75 -20.10
CA GLN A 208 1.69 2.16 -20.44
C GLN A 208 2.32 3.03 -19.36
N ARG A 209 2.05 2.77 -18.08
CA ARG A 209 2.64 3.51 -16.96
C ARG A 209 4.16 3.36 -16.89
N ALA A 210 4.68 2.15 -17.03
CA ALA A 210 6.13 1.89 -17.02
C ALA A 210 6.81 2.56 -18.22
N PHE A 211 6.17 2.53 -19.39
CA PHE A 211 6.62 3.22 -20.58
C PHE A 211 6.61 4.74 -20.39
N GLU A 212 5.52 5.34 -19.91
CA GLU A 212 5.41 6.77 -19.62
C GLU A 212 6.44 7.23 -18.57
N GLN A 213 6.60 6.47 -17.48
CA GLN A 213 7.61 6.75 -16.45
C GLN A 213 9.03 6.70 -17.00
N THR A 214 9.30 5.81 -17.96
CA THR A 214 10.63 5.62 -18.52
C THR A 214 10.89 6.56 -19.70
N VAL A 215 9.90 6.89 -20.53
CA VAL A 215 10.01 7.98 -21.52
C VAL A 215 10.24 9.30 -20.81
N ALA A 216 9.54 9.56 -19.70
CA ALA A 216 9.78 10.70 -18.85
C ALA A 216 11.19 10.68 -18.20
N ALA A 217 11.80 9.51 -17.98
CA ALA A 217 13.16 9.37 -17.45
C ALA A 217 14.26 9.39 -18.53
N LEU A 218 13.97 8.91 -19.74
CA LEU A 218 14.90 8.78 -20.86
C LEU A 218 14.95 10.03 -21.74
N ASP A 219 13.87 10.78 -21.88
CA ASP A 219 13.88 12.09 -22.54
C ASP A 219 14.54 13.18 -21.67
N ALA A 220 15.13 12.79 -20.54
CA ALA A 220 15.23 13.66 -19.41
C ALA A 220 16.64 14.09 -19.01
N ASP A 221 17.53 13.28 -18.44
CA ASP A 221 18.53 13.86 -17.51
C ASP A 221 17.84 14.77 -16.43
N ARG A 222 16.54 14.54 -16.24
CA ARG A 222 15.55 15.26 -15.43
C ARG A 222 14.99 14.27 -14.43
N LEU A 223 15.62 14.17 -13.27
CA LEU A 223 14.81 14.01 -12.06
C LEU A 223 13.86 15.22 -12.07
N GLY A 224 12.54 15.00 -12.00
CA GLY A 224 11.60 16.10 -11.88
C GLY A 224 12.07 17.03 -10.77
N HIS A 225 12.21 18.32 -11.07
CA HIS A 225 12.56 19.35 -10.09
C HIS A 225 11.66 19.27 -8.85
N GLY A 226 10.41 18.85 -9.02
CA GLY A 226 9.50 18.46 -7.95
C GLY A 226 9.37 16.95 -7.85
N LEU A 227 9.76 16.36 -6.71
CA LEU A 227 9.52 14.94 -6.40
C LEU A 227 8.58 14.83 -5.21
N LEU A 228 7.58 13.95 -5.29
CA LEU A 228 6.71 13.57 -4.19
C LEU A 228 6.99 12.11 -3.83
N ILE A 229 7.74 11.92 -2.75
CA ILE A 229 8.05 10.62 -2.17
C ILE A 229 6.93 10.26 -1.20
N CYS A 230 6.02 9.40 -1.62
CA CYS A 230 4.80 9.09 -0.88
C CYS A 230 4.67 7.60 -0.54
N GLY A 231 3.98 7.29 0.56
CA GLY A 231 3.67 5.92 0.96
C GLY A 231 3.59 5.80 2.48
N PRO A 232 3.29 4.62 3.03
CA PRO A 232 3.20 4.42 4.48
C PRO A 232 4.43 4.95 5.27
N ALA A 233 4.19 5.48 6.46
CA ALA A 233 5.23 6.05 7.32
C ALA A 233 6.23 4.97 7.79
N GLY A 234 7.53 5.27 7.84
CA GLY A 234 8.52 4.29 8.30
C GLY A 234 8.94 3.25 7.25
N LEU A 235 8.78 3.52 5.95
CA LEU A 235 9.31 2.67 4.87
C LEU A 235 10.65 3.17 4.30
N GLY A 236 11.42 3.95 5.04
CA GLY A 236 12.72 4.44 4.57
C GLY A 236 12.64 5.63 3.61
N LYS A 237 11.51 6.34 3.54
CA LYS A 237 11.30 7.44 2.57
C LYS A 237 12.31 8.57 2.76
N HIS A 238 12.60 8.92 4.01
CA HIS A 238 13.55 9.96 4.37
C HIS A 238 14.97 9.58 3.95
N GLU A 239 15.35 8.35 4.21
CA GLU A 239 16.64 7.77 3.91
C GLU A 239 16.87 7.70 2.39
N VAL A 240 15.84 7.32 1.63
CA VAL A 240 15.90 7.37 0.16
C VAL A 240 16.04 8.80 -0.34
N ALA A 241 15.31 9.76 0.23
CA ALA A 241 15.46 11.17 -0.14
C ALA A 241 16.88 11.69 0.13
N LEU A 242 17.47 11.35 1.28
CA LEU A 242 18.85 11.69 1.60
C LEU A 242 19.86 11.01 0.66
N ALA A 243 19.65 9.73 0.33
CA ALA A 243 20.52 9.01 -0.61
C ALA A 243 20.46 9.57 -2.03
N LEU A 244 19.27 9.98 -2.49
CA LEU A 244 19.10 10.69 -3.75
C LEU A 244 19.81 12.05 -3.69
N ALA A 245 19.74 12.76 -2.56
CA ALA A 245 20.39 14.05 -2.39
C ALA A 245 21.91 13.90 -2.43
N ASP A 246 22.46 12.88 -1.76
CA ASP A 246 23.87 12.52 -1.87
C ASP A 246 24.27 12.27 -3.32
N HIS A 247 23.52 11.44 -4.04
CA HIS A 247 23.82 11.14 -5.44
C HIS A 247 23.81 12.38 -6.33
N VAL A 248 22.84 13.29 -6.15
CA VAL A 248 22.71 14.52 -6.93
C VAL A 248 23.82 15.52 -6.59
N LEU A 249 24.12 15.70 -5.30
CA LEU A 249 25.09 16.69 -4.82
C LEU A 249 26.55 16.21 -4.97
N ALA A 250 26.78 14.89 -5.04
CA ALA A 250 28.09 14.28 -5.19
C ALA A 250 28.55 14.16 -6.66
N ARG A 251 27.75 14.61 -7.65
CA ARG A 251 28.19 14.63 -9.05
C ARG A 251 29.40 15.56 -9.18
N GLY A 252 30.53 15.03 -9.65
CA GLY A 252 31.80 15.75 -9.71
C GLY A 252 32.97 14.79 -9.61
N ASP A 253 34.15 15.29 -9.22
CA ASP A 253 35.31 14.44 -8.97
C ASP A 253 35.19 13.65 -7.65
N ALA A 254 36.10 12.69 -7.44
CA ALA A 254 36.08 11.82 -6.28
C ALA A 254 36.32 12.56 -4.94
N ALA A 255 37.04 13.68 -4.96
CA ALA A 255 37.29 14.50 -3.77
C ALA A 255 36.03 15.27 -3.36
N HIS A 256 35.33 15.85 -4.33
CA HIS A 256 34.03 16.51 -4.18
C HIS A 256 33.00 15.53 -3.62
N ALA A 257 32.86 14.35 -4.22
CA ALA A 257 31.93 13.32 -3.75
C ALA A 257 32.19 12.90 -2.29
N THR A 258 33.46 12.79 -1.89
CA THR A 258 33.83 12.44 -0.51
C THR A 258 33.47 13.56 0.47
N ARG A 259 33.75 14.81 0.11
CA ARG A 259 33.40 15.98 0.93
C ARG A 259 31.89 16.17 1.06
N THR A 260 31.14 15.97 -0.03
CA THR A 260 29.67 16.01 -0.02
C THR A 260 29.11 15.03 1.01
N ARG A 261 29.53 13.76 0.97
CA ARG A 261 29.09 12.74 1.93
C ARG A 261 29.39 13.11 3.38
N GLN A 262 30.57 13.67 3.66
CA GLN A 262 30.94 14.11 5.01
C GLN A 262 30.02 15.25 5.50
N LEU A 263 29.74 16.24 4.64
CA LEU A 263 28.90 17.38 4.99
C LEU A 263 27.42 16.97 5.16
N ILE A 264 26.92 16.04 4.35
CA ILE A 264 25.56 15.50 4.48
C ILE A 264 25.44 14.70 5.78
N ALA A 265 26.41 13.82 6.08
CA ALA A 265 26.43 13.06 7.32
C ALA A 265 26.49 13.96 8.57
N ALA A 266 27.16 15.12 8.47
CA ALA A 266 27.20 16.13 9.52
C ALA A 266 25.97 17.06 9.55
N GLY A 267 25.04 16.96 8.59
CA GLY A 267 23.87 17.83 8.48
C GLY A 267 24.19 19.29 8.13
N THR A 268 25.37 19.56 7.55
CA THR A 268 25.89 20.94 7.32
C THR A 268 26.11 21.27 5.84
N HIS A 269 25.66 20.41 4.92
CA HIS A 269 25.84 20.65 3.50
C HIS A 269 25.10 21.92 3.05
N PRO A 270 25.78 22.95 2.49
CA PRO A 270 25.16 24.23 2.22
C PRO A 270 24.07 24.17 1.15
N ASP A 271 24.23 23.25 0.18
CA ASP A 271 23.26 23.04 -0.90
C ASP A 271 22.19 21.97 -0.61
N LEU A 272 22.16 21.42 0.61
CA LEU A 272 21.06 20.59 1.11
C LEU A 272 20.28 21.39 2.15
N GLN A 273 18.95 21.37 2.10
CA GLN A 273 18.11 21.93 3.16
C GLN A 273 17.02 20.94 3.53
N LEU A 274 16.97 20.60 4.81
CA LEU A 274 15.89 19.80 5.39
C LEU A 274 14.90 20.75 6.08
N VAL A 275 13.61 20.56 5.79
CA VAL A 275 12.53 21.37 6.33
C VAL A 275 11.54 20.47 7.04
N GLY A 276 11.37 20.71 8.33
CA GLY A 276 10.40 20.03 9.17
C GLY A 276 9.76 21.00 10.17
N PHE A 277 9.41 20.49 11.35
CA PHE A 277 8.81 21.30 12.40
C PHE A 277 9.83 22.21 13.08
N ILE A 278 9.44 23.47 13.31
CA ILE A 278 10.22 24.46 14.07
C ILE A 278 9.57 24.73 15.43
N PRO A 279 10.32 25.22 16.43
CA PRO A 279 9.73 25.66 17.69
C PRO A 279 8.63 26.73 17.50
N ASN A 280 7.64 26.72 18.39
CA ASN A 280 6.65 27.78 18.50
C ASN A 280 7.30 29.08 19.02
N LYS A 281 6.54 30.18 19.07
CA LYS A 281 7.07 31.48 19.52
C LYS A 281 7.57 31.48 20.97
N SER A 282 7.12 30.53 21.80
CA SER A 282 7.56 30.39 23.20
C SER A 282 8.77 29.46 23.37
N GLY A 283 9.11 28.66 22.36
CA GLY A 283 10.23 27.73 22.38
C GLY A 283 9.94 26.36 23.02
N ASP A 284 8.80 26.21 23.70
CA ASP A 284 8.51 25.02 24.54
C ASP A 284 8.02 23.80 23.74
N LYS A 285 7.43 24.03 22.56
CA LYS A 285 6.85 22.97 21.73
C LYS A 285 7.14 23.21 20.26
N LEU A 286 7.32 22.14 19.51
CA LEU A 286 7.36 22.19 18.06
C LEU A 286 5.98 22.58 17.50
N ARG A 287 5.99 23.34 16.41
CA ARG A 287 4.78 23.58 15.61
C ARG A 287 4.30 22.27 15.00
N THR A 288 3.01 22.20 14.73
CA THR A 288 2.35 21.06 14.06
C THR A 288 2.17 21.27 12.56
N GLU A 289 2.54 22.45 12.05
CA GLU A 289 2.40 22.83 10.64
C GLU A 289 3.67 23.50 10.13
N ILE A 290 3.95 23.31 8.84
CA ILE A 290 4.96 24.04 8.08
C ILE A 290 4.30 25.29 7.51
N VAL A 291 4.78 26.45 7.96
CA VAL A 291 4.16 27.75 7.67
C VAL A 291 4.78 28.43 6.45
N ILE A 292 4.08 29.44 5.92
CA ILE A 292 4.51 30.19 4.72
C ILE A 292 5.88 30.84 4.85
N GLU A 293 6.29 31.27 6.05
CA GLU A 293 7.62 31.85 6.31
C GLU A 293 8.73 30.85 5.97
N GLN A 294 8.61 29.60 6.43
CA GLN A 294 9.57 28.52 6.12
C GLN A 294 9.63 28.25 4.62
N VAL A 295 8.49 28.26 3.93
CA VAL A 295 8.46 28.06 2.47
C VAL A 295 9.09 29.22 1.70
N ARG A 296 8.93 30.47 2.16
CA ARG A 296 9.58 31.61 1.52
C ARG A 296 11.11 31.53 1.63
N GLU A 297 11.63 31.04 2.76
CA GLU A 297 13.06 30.77 2.92
C GLU A 297 13.56 29.73 1.92
N ILE A 298 12.81 28.64 1.72
CA ILE A 298 13.09 27.62 0.70
C ILE A 298 13.17 28.23 -0.69
N THR A 299 12.14 28.99 -1.09
CA THR A 299 12.07 29.60 -2.43
C THR A 299 13.22 30.59 -2.64
N ASN A 300 13.57 31.37 -1.63
CA ASN A 300 14.71 32.28 -1.70
C ASN A 300 16.02 31.52 -1.87
N LYS A 301 16.20 30.40 -1.15
CA LYS A 301 17.42 29.58 -1.26
C LYS A 301 17.56 28.96 -2.65
N LEU A 302 16.48 28.36 -3.18
CA LEU A 302 16.47 27.73 -4.50
C LEU A 302 16.72 28.74 -5.65
N ALA A 303 16.48 30.04 -5.42
CA ALA A 303 16.81 31.09 -6.37
C ALA A 303 18.31 31.46 -6.42
N LEU A 304 19.10 31.09 -5.40
CA LEU A 304 20.54 31.40 -5.31
C LEU A 304 21.40 30.30 -5.93
N THR A 305 22.45 30.62 -6.70
CA THR A 305 23.42 29.67 -7.29
C THR A 305 23.94 28.62 -6.28
N PRO A 306 24.10 27.33 -6.65
CA PRO A 306 24.65 26.34 -5.72
C PRO A 306 26.08 26.71 -5.33
N GLN A 307 26.46 26.52 -4.06
CA GLN A 307 27.79 26.88 -3.58
C GLN A 307 28.88 25.98 -4.18
N TYR A 308 28.58 24.71 -4.42
CA TYR A 308 29.50 23.78 -5.09
C TYR A 308 29.19 23.55 -6.58
N GLY A 309 28.33 24.37 -7.19
CA GLY A 309 28.14 24.44 -8.65
C GLY A 309 27.38 23.28 -9.33
N VAL A 310 26.94 22.27 -8.58
CA VAL A 310 26.37 21.03 -9.15
C VAL A 310 24.84 20.99 -9.08
N ALA A 311 24.27 21.21 -7.89
CA ALA A 311 22.83 21.18 -7.65
C ALA A 311 22.49 21.76 -6.27
N GLN A 312 21.23 22.09 -6.03
CA GLN A 312 20.64 22.32 -4.71
C GLN A 312 19.41 21.45 -4.51
N VAL A 313 19.31 20.89 -3.31
CA VAL A 313 18.21 20.00 -2.93
C VAL A 313 17.56 20.52 -1.66
N VAL A 314 16.24 20.66 -1.71
CA VAL A 314 15.39 20.93 -0.55
C VAL A 314 14.49 19.73 -0.33
N ILE A 315 14.47 19.22 0.89
CA ILE A 315 13.60 18.12 1.31
C ILE A 315 12.65 18.65 2.37
N VAL A 316 11.34 18.49 2.15
CA VAL A 316 10.30 18.83 3.11
C VAL A 316 9.70 17.55 3.69
N ASP A 317 9.87 17.34 4.99
CA ASP A 317 9.45 16.13 5.69
C ASP A 317 8.95 16.46 7.12
N PRO A 318 7.67 16.24 7.45
CA PRO A 318 6.60 15.73 6.58
C PRO A 318 5.94 16.84 5.75
N ALA A 319 5.79 16.62 4.44
CA ALA A 319 5.06 17.51 3.54
C ALA A 319 3.55 17.57 3.84
N ASP A 320 3.00 16.57 4.54
CA ASP A 320 1.59 16.54 4.96
C ASP A 320 1.22 17.68 5.93
N ALA A 321 2.23 18.27 6.57
CA ALA A 321 2.08 19.37 7.51
C ALA A 321 2.14 20.75 6.84
N ILE A 322 2.33 20.83 5.52
CA ILE A 322 2.35 22.11 4.79
C ILE A 322 0.94 22.70 4.80
N ASN A 323 0.79 23.86 5.43
CA ASN A 323 -0.50 24.53 5.44
C ASN A 323 -0.83 25.12 4.06
N ARG A 324 -2.11 25.45 3.83
CA ARG A 324 -2.59 25.86 2.49
C ARG A 324 -1.85 27.08 1.92
N SER A 325 -1.54 28.06 2.77
CA SER A 325 -0.81 29.27 2.38
C SER A 325 0.63 28.95 1.98
N ALA A 326 1.30 28.06 2.72
CA ALA A 326 2.62 27.56 2.43
C ALA A 326 2.65 26.74 1.12
N ALA A 327 1.65 25.86 0.90
CA ALA A 327 1.54 25.07 -0.32
C ALA A 327 1.38 25.94 -1.57
N ASN A 328 0.59 27.00 -1.50
CA ASN A 328 0.44 27.96 -2.60
C ASN A 328 1.75 28.68 -2.94
N ALA A 329 2.59 28.96 -1.94
CA ALA A 329 3.88 29.61 -2.16
C ALA A 329 4.89 28.69 -2.90
N LEU A 330 4.75 27.37 -2.79
CA LEU A 330 5.57 26.42 -3.55
C LEU A 330 5.24 26.36 -5.04
N LEU A 331 4.04 26.78 -5.44
CA LEU A 331 3.54 26.59 -6.81
C LEU A 331 4.47 27.21 -7.85
N LYS A 332 4.92 28.45 -7.63
CA LYS A 332 5.84 29.12 -8.56
C LYS A 332 7.14 28.33 -8.75
N THR A 333 7.69 27.78 -7.67
CA THR A 333 8.92 26.98 -7.72
C THR A 333 8.71 25.65 -8.45
N LEU A 334 7.51 25.07 -8.33
CA LEU A 334 7.11 23.84 -9.01
C LEU A 334 6.67 24.07 -10.47
N GLU A 335 6.28 25.28 -10.86
CA GLU A 335 5.87 25.62 -12.23
C GLU A 335 7.06 26.06 -13.09
N GLU A 336 8.00 26.79 -12.50
CA GLU A 336 9.13 27.40 -13.19
C GLU A 336 10.47 26.91 -12.59
N PRO A 337 10.81 25.61 -12.74
CA PRO A 337 12.04 25.10 -12.15
C PRO A 337 13.29 25.62 -12.83
N GLN A 338 14.25 26.01 -12.01
CA GLN A 338 15.61 26.29 -12.48
C GLN A 338 16.42 24.99 -12.58
N PRO A 339 17.29 24.83 -13.60
CA PRO A 339 18.18 23.69 -13.71
C PRO A 339 19.04 23.48 -12.45
N GLY A 340 19.20 22.23 -12.03
CA GLY A 340 19.94 21.88 -10.81
C GLY A 340 19.23 22.21 -9.51
N ARG A 341 17.94 22.58 -9.53
CA ARG A 341 17.12 22.82 -8.33
C ARG A 341 16.10 21.72 -8.12
N TYR A 342 16.14 21.15 -6.92
CA TYR A 342 15.29 20.05 -6.55
C TYR A 342 14.52 20.39 -5.28
N LEU A 343 13.20 20.21 -5.33
CA LEU A 343 12.26 20.33 -4.25
C LEU A 343 11.56 18.99 -4.08
N TRP A 344 11.90 18.28 -3.02
CA TRP A 344 11.38 16.95 -2.73
C TRP A 344 10.47 17.00 -1.51
N LEU A 345 9.29 16.41 -1.64
CA LEU A 345 8.23 16.38 -0.66
C LEU A 345 8.06 14.95 -0.17
N ILE A 346 8.20 14.72 1.14
CA ILE A 346 8.01 13.40 1.75
C ILE A 346 6.66 13.38 2.45
N SER A 347 5.80 12.45 2.06
CA SER A 347 4.41 12.42 2.51
C SER A 347 3.97 11.01 2.87
N SER A 348 3.33 10.87 4.02
CA SER A 348 2.64 9.63 4.39
C SER A 348 1.14 9.69 4.10
N ASP A 349 0.60 10.90 3.91
CA ASP A 349 -0.79 11.16 3.53
C ASP A 349 -0.87 12.22 2.41
N PRO A 350 -0.57 11.86 1.15
CA PRO A 350 -0.47 12.83 0.06
C PRO A 350 -1.81 13.53 -0.22
N ALA A 351 -2.95 12.99 0.24
CA ALA A 351 -4.24 13.63 0.06
C ALA A 351 -4.35 14.98 0.80
N ARG A 352 -3.55 15.20 1.85
CA ARG A 352 -3.47 16.50 2.56
C ARG A 352 -2.84 17.61 1.73
N LEU A 353 -1.99 17.25 0.75
CA LEU A 353 -1.40 18.20 -0.17
C LEU A 353 -2.44 18.64 -1.22
N PRO A 354 -2.53 19.95 -1.53
CA PRO A 354 -3.37 20.44 -2.61
C PRO A 354 -3.09 19.71 -3.92
N GLN A 355 -4.14 19.42 -4.69
CA GLN A 355 -4.01 18.76 -6.00
C GLN A 355 -3.06 19.53 -6.93
N THR A 356 -3.03 20.86 -6.82
CA THR A 356 -2.14 21.76 -7.59
C THR A 356 -0.65 21.49 -7.35
N VAL A 357 -0.27 21.13 -6.12
CA VAL A 357 1.10 20.72 -5.77
C VAL A 357 1.36 19.30 -6.27
N ARG A 358 0.44 18.36 -5.97
CA ARG A 358 0.59 16.95 -6.35
C ARG A 358 0.73 16.75 -7.86
N SER A 359 -0.03 17.50 -8.66
CA SER A 359 -0.01 17.37 -10.13
C SER A 359 1.29 17.89 -10.77
N ARG A 360 2.10 18.67 -10.03
CA ARG A 360 3.37 19.26 -10.49
C ARG A 360 4.60 18.54 -9.95
N CYS A 361 4.41 17.52 -9.11
CA CYS A 361 5.48 16.66 -8.62
C CYS A 361 5.46 15.32 -9.34
N GLN A 362 6.64 14.84 -9.74
CA GLN A 362 6.83 13.44 -10.09
C GLN A 362 6.58 12.57 -8.86
N ARG A 363 5.84 11.48 -8.99
CA ARG A 363 5.48 10.64 -7.84
C ARG A 363 6.41 9.43 -7.72
N LEU A 364 7.08 9.30 -6.57
CA LEU A 364 7.80 8.09 -6.16
C LEU A 364 7.01 7.42 -5.04
N GLU A 365 6.38 6.30 -5.34
CA GLU A 365 5.45 5.63 -4.43
C GLU A 365 6.09 4.42 -3.73
N PHE A 366 6.15 4.46 -2.41
CA PHE A 366 6.58 3.38 -1.53
C PHE A 366 5.40 2.50 -1.20
N LYS A 367 5.47 1.25 -1.65
CA LYS A 367 4.51 0.21 -1.31
C LYS A 367 5.06 -0.66 -0.19
N LEU A 368 4.18 -1.36 0.51
CA LEU A 368 4.60 -2.40 1.43
C LEU A 368 5.37 -3.47 0.65
N PRO A 369 6.59 -3.84 1.08
CA PRO A 369 7.35 -4.88 0.41
C PRO A 369 6.67 -6.25 0.57
N PRO A 370 6.97 -7.22 -0.30
CA PRO A 370 6.55 -8.60 -0.13
C PRO A 370 6.90 -9.13 1.26
N ARG A 371 6.05 -10.03 1.78
CA ARG A 371 6.18 -10.57 3.14
C ARG A 371 7.58 -11.14 3.41
N ASP A 372 8.13 -11.88 2.45
CA ASP A 372 9.42 -12.54 2.62
C ASP A 372 10.58 -11.53 2.67
N GLU A 373 10.51 -10.46 1.87
CA GLU A 373 11.49 -9.36 1.91
C GLU A 373 11.40 -8.58 3.23
N ALA A 374 10.17 -8.32 3.70
CA ALA A 374 9.93 -7.65 4.98
C ALA A 374 10.47 -8.47 6.17
N LEU A 375 10.28 -9.80 6.15
CA LEU A 375 10.81 -10.69 7.18
C LEU A 375 12.34 -10.75 7.15
N ALA A 376 12.93 -10.90 5.96
CA ALA A 376 14.38 -10.89 5.79
C ALA A 376 15.00 -9.57 6.29
N TRP A 377 14.37 -8.43 6.00
CA TRP A 377 14.81 -7.14 6.49
C TRP A 377 14.72 -7.03 8.02
N LEU A 378 13.62 -7.48 8.64
CA LEU A 378 13.48 -7.49 10.10
C LEU A 378 14.52 -8.38 10.79
N GLN A 379 14.85 -9.52 10.20
CA GLN A 379 15.93 -10.38 10.68
C GLN A 379 17.30 -9.70 10.58
N GLN A 380 17.55 -8.96 9.49
CA GLN A 380 18.77 -8.15 9.35
C GLN A 380 18.86 -7.02 10.39
N GLN A 381 17.73 -6.52 10.91
CA GLN A 381 17.72 -5.56 12.04
C GLN A 381 18.06 -6.20 13.40
N GLY A 382 18.28 -7.52 13.44
CA GLY A 382 18.64 -8.26 14.66
C GLY A 382 17.45 -8.91 15.37
N HIS A 383 16.25 -8.89 14.79
CA HIS A 383 15.08 -9.51 15.38
C HIS A 383 15.02 -11.01 15.11
N SER A 384 14.58 -11.79 16.10
CA SER A 384 14.35 -13.22 15.91
C SER A 384 13.23 -13.46 14.88
N GLU A 385 13.32 -14.56 14.12
CA GLU A 385 12.30 -14.90 13.11
C GLU A 385 10.88 -14.96 13.69
N ALA A 386 10.73 -15.55 14.88
CA ALA A 386 9.44 -15.66 15.55
C ALA A 386 8.85 -14.29 15.90
N SER A 387 9.66 -13.41 16.50
CA SER A 387 9.24 -12.06 16.87
C SER A 387 8.99 -11.18 15.64
N ALA A 388 9.83 -11.29 14.61
CA ALA A 388 9.67 -10.59 13.34
C ALA A 388 8.37 -10.97 12.65
N ARG A 389 8.02 -12.28 12.64
CA ARG A 389 6.77 -12.76 12.05
C ARG A 389 5.55 -12.27 12.82
N GLU A 390 5.55 -12.36 14.14
CA GLU A 390 4.47 -11.85 14.99
C GLU A 390 4.26 -10.35 14.80
N ALA A 391 5.35 -9.57 14.82
CA ALA A 391 5.32 -8.13 14.62
C ALA A 391 4.84 -7.73 13.23
N LEU A 392 5.31 -8.42 12.19
CA LEU A 392 4.93 -8.13 10.82
C LEU A 392 3.46 -8.46 10.55
N ASP A 393 2.96 -9.57 11.10
CA ASP A 393 1.54 -9.94 11.04
C ASP A 393 0.68 -8.90 11.78
N ALA A 394 1.10 -8.50 12.99
CA ALA A 394 0.44 -7.46 13.75
C ALA A 394 0.45 -6.10 13.02
N ALA A 395 1.55 -5.78 12.33
CA ALA A 395 1.72 -4.55 11.56
C ALA A 395 1.11 -4.62 10.15
N ARG A 396 0.39 -5.71 9.82
CA ARG A 396 -0.26 -5.93 8.52
C ARG A 396 0.71 -5.81 7.34
N GLY A 397 1.89 -6.42 7.48
CA GLY A 397 2.92 -6.40 6.44
C GLY A 397 3.75 -5.12 6.43
N HIS A 398 3.64 -4.26 7.45
CA HIS A 398 4.42 -3.02 7.54
C HIS A 398 5.75 -3.21 8.29
N PRO A 399 6.90 -3.34 7.60
CA PRO A 399 8.17 -3.69 8.23
C PRO A 399 8.69 -2.63 9.20
N GLY A 400 8.72 -1.34 8.85
CA GLY A 400 9.26 -0.33 9.77
C GLY A 400 8.40 -0.13 11.03
N GLN A 401 7.10 -0.35 10.94
CA GLN A 401 6.24 -0.38 12.12
C GLN A 401 6.50 -1.62 12.98
N ALA A 402 6.67 -2.79 12.35
CA ALA A 402 7.02 -4.00 13.06
C ALA A 402 8.37 -3.85 13.80
N ASP A 403 9.38 -3.27 13.15
CA ASP A 403 10.67 -2.94 13.77
C ASP A 403 10.50 -1.98 14.95
N ASN A 404 9.72 -0.91 14.78
CA ASN A 404 9.48 0.04 15.86
C ASN A 404 8.81 -0.62 17.08
N TRP A 405 7.79 -1.46 16.86
CA TRP A 405 7.13 -2.20 17.94
C TRP A 405 8.01 -3.24 18.61
N LEU A 406 8.97 -3.81 17.90
CA LEU A 406 9.96 -4.72 18.46
C LEU A 406 11.00 -3.97 19.31
N ARG A 407 11.31 -2.71 18.98
CA ARG A 407 12.26 -1.87 19.72
C ARG A 407 11.65 -1.18 20.94
N GLU A 408 10.39 -0.73 20.84
CA GLU A 408 9.72 0.10 21.85
C GLU A 408 8.72 -0.67 22.73
N ASP A 409 8.88 -1.99 22.89
CA ASP A 409 7.95 -2.86 23.64
C ASP A 409 6.48 -2.80 23.17
N GLY A 410 6.22 -2.32 21.96
CA GLY A 410 4.87 -2.19 21.39
C GLY A 410 4.12 -3.52 21.30
N LEU A 411 4.82 -4.64 21.11
CA LEU A 411 4.22 -5.98 21.17
C LEU A 411 3.70 -6.35 22.57
N SER A 412 4.40 -5.92 23.62
CA SER A 412 3.98 -6.14 25.00
C SER A 412 2.68 -5.39 25.28
N LEU A 413 2.60 -4.13 24.83
CA LEU A 413 1.38 -3.32 24.92
C LEU A 413 0.23 -3.93 24.11
N ARG A 414 0.50 -4.45 22.90
CA ARG A 414 -0.52 -5.15 22.10
C ARG A 414 -1.08 -6.37 22.82
N ARG A 415 -0.22 -7.17 23.47
CA ARG A 415 -0.64 -8.35 24.26
C ARG A 415 -1.42 -7.94 25.50
N GLU A 416 -1.06 -6.83 26.14
CA GLU A 416 -1.82 -6.25 27.25
C GLU A 416 -3.24 -5.88 26.80
N VAL A 417 -3.37 -5.12 25.71
CA VAL A 417 -4.66 -4.74 25.12
C VAL A 417 -5.53 -5.97 24.81
N GLY A 418 -4.94 -7.03 24.25
CA GLY A 418 -5.65 -8.29 23.99
C GLY A 418 -6.21 -8.92 25.27
N ARG A 419 -5.39 -9.04 26.33
CA ARG A 419 -5.84 -9.58 27.62
C ARG A 419 -6.93 -8.71 28.26
N GLU A 420 -6.81 -7.39 28.15
CA GLU A 420 -7.79 -6.46 28.69
C GLU A 420 -9.13 -6.55 27.97
N LEU A 421 -9.11 -6.67 26.64
CA LEU A 421 -10.32 -6.91 25.84
C LEU A 421 -10.96 -8.28 26.16
N GLU A 422 -10.17 -9.31 26.45
CA GLU A 422 -10.66 -10.61 26.92
C GLU A 422 -11.24 -10.54 28.33
N GLN A 423 -10.60 -9.82 29.25
CA GLN A 423 -11.09 -9.60 30.61
C GLN A 423 -12.37 -8.79 30.62
N LEU A 424 -12.43 -7.73 29.81
CA LEU A 424 -13.64 -6.96 29.55
C LEU A 424 -14.73 -7.88 28.99
N ALA A 425 -14.40 -8.74 28.01
CA ALA A 425 -15.34 -9.69 27.44
C ALA A 425 -15.88 -10.69 28.46
N ALA A 426 -15.05 -11.10 29.41
CA ALA A 426 -15.39 -12.03 30.48
C ALA A 426 -16.08 -11.35 31.69
N GLY A 427 -16.33 -10.03 31.66
CA GLY A 427 -16.93 -9.28 32.77
C GLY A 427 -16.02 -9.15 34.00
N LYS A 428 -14.71 -9.34 33.85
CA LYS A 428 -13.73 -9.26 34.94
C LYS A 428 -13.23 -7.84 35.22
N THR A 429 -13.42 -6.93 34.28
CA THR A 429 -13.01 -5.52 34.35
C THR A 429 -14.10 -4.64 33.72
N GLY A 430 -14.40 -3.50 34.33
CA GLY A 430 -15.42 -2.57 33.83
C GLY A 430 -14.89 -1.70 32.68
N ALA A 431 -15.76 -1.37 31.71
CA ALA A 431 -15.39 -0.52 30.57
C ALA A 431 -14.90 0.89 30.98
N VAL A 432 -15.46 1.45 32.05
CA VAL A 432 -15.08 2.78 32.58
C VAL A 432 -13.68 2.76 33.17
N GLU A 433 -13.38 1.77 34.01
CA GLU A 433 -12.07 1.57 34.61
C GLU A 433 -10.99 1.35 33.54
N LEU A 434 -11.30 0.51 32.54
CA LEU A 434 -10.37 0.23 31.45
C LEU A 434 -10.14 1.45 30.55
N ALA A 435 -11.18 2.25 30.27
CA ALA A 435 -11.03 3.49 29.49
C ALA A 435 -10.16 4.53 30.21
N GLN A 436 -10.32 4.66 31.53
CA GLN A 436 -9.45 5.53 32.34
C GLN A 436 -8.00 5.07 32.29
N LYS A 437 -7.76 3.76 32.40
CA LYS A 437 -6.42 3.18 32.25
C LYS A 437 -5.85 3.47 30.86
N TRP A 438 -6.63 3.27 29.79
CA TRP A 438 -6.17 3.47 28.42
C TRP A 438 -5.84 4.92 28.10
N CYS A 439 -6.56 5.87 28.71
CA CYS A 439 -6.36 7.31 28.53
C CYS A 439 -5.41 7.95 29.55
N GLY A 440 -4.87 7.16 30.48
CA GLY A 440 -4.04 7.65 31.60
C GLY A 440 -2.59 7.97 31.22
N ASP A 441 -2.16 7.63 30.00
CA ASP A 441 -0.82 7.88 29.47
C ASP A 441 -0.87 8.28 27.98
N ASP A 442 0.31 8.52 27.38
CA ASP A 442 0.43 8.93 25.96
C ASP A 442 0.19 7.78 24.95
N ASN A 443 -0.15 6.56 25.42
CA ASN A 443 -0.32 5.38 24.57
C ASN A 443 -1.78 5.13 24.15
N ALA A 444 -2.74 5.98 24.54
CA ALA A 444 -4.16 5.80 24.23
C ALA A 444 -4.43 5.53 22.74
N ALA A 445 -3.80 6.30 21.85
CA ALA A 445 -3.95 6.14 20.40
C ALA A 445 -3.38 4.82 19.88
N LEU A 446 -2.29 4.35 20.49
CA LEU A 446 -1.64 3.10 20.14
C LEU A 446 -2.45 1.90 20.66
N ARG A 447 -3.02 1.98 21.87
CA ARG A 447 -3.95 0.96 22.40
C ARG A 447 -5.19 0.80 21.53
N LEU A 448 -5.83 1.90 21.12
CA LEU A 448 -6.97 1.87 20.21
C LEU A 448 -6.63 1.24 18.86
N ARG A 449 -5.43 1.49 18.35
CA ARG A 449 -4.95 0.84 17.13
C ARG A 449 -4.81 -0.66 17.31
N PHE A 450 -4.14 -1.11 18.38
CA PHE A 450 -3.99 -2.54 18.66
C PHE A 450 -5.34 -3.23 18.86
N ALA A 451 -6.27 -2.56 19.53
CA ALA A 451 -7.61 -3.05 19.74
C ALA A 451 -8.35 -3.25 18.41
N ALA A 452 -8.27 -2.28 17.49
CA ALA A 452 -8.81 -2.41 16.13
C ALA A 452 -8.17 -3.57 15.37
N ASP A 453 -6.84 -3.68 15.38
CA ASP A 453 -6.11 -4.74 14.67
C ASP A 453 -6.47 -6.13 15.23
N LEU A 454 -6.68 -6.28 16.55
CA LEU A 454 -7.15 -7.52 17.18
C LEU A 454 -8.60 -7.87 16.78
N ALA A 455 -9.49 -6.89 16.70
CA ALA A 455 -10.87 -7.08 16.22
C ALA A 455 -10.91 -7.64 14.80
N LEU A 456 -10.05 -7.12 13.92
CA LEU A 456 -9.93 -7.57 12.53
C LEU A 456 -9.30 -8.97 12.42
N ALA A 457 -8.30 -9.26 13.25
CA ALA A 457 -7.69 -10.60 13.33
C ALA A 457 -8.73 -11.65 13.74
N GLN A 458 -9.54 -11.34 14.77
CA GLN A 458 -10.65 -12.20 15.20
C GLN A 458 -11.72 -12.37 14.13
N ALA A 459 -12.00 -11.33 13.34
CA ALA A 459 -12.96 -11.38 12.24
C ALA A 459 -12.48 -12.32 11.12
N SER A 460 -11.17 -12.35 10.87
CA SER A 460 -10.54 -13.17 9.83
C SER A 460 -10.49 -14.66 10.20
N THR A 461 -10.36 -14.99 11.49
CA THR A 461 -10.45 -16.37 11.98
C THR A 461 -11.88 -16.91 12.03
N ASP A 462 -12.86 -16.06 12.35
CA ASP A 462 -14.28 -16.44 12.46
C ASP A 462 -15.07 -16.34 11.14
N ALA A 463 -14.40 -15.96 10.03
CA ALA A 463 -15.01 -15.65 8.73
C ALA A 463 -15.80 -16.79 8.08
N LEU A 464 -15.56 -18.05 8.49
CA LEU A 464 -16.22 -19.24 7.92
C LEU A 464 -17.47 -19.67 8.69
N THR A 465 -17.75 -19.11 9.88
CA THR A 465 -18.74 -19.72 10.80
C THR A 465 -19.87 -18.78 11.25
N THR A 466 -19.75 -17.44 11.18
CA THR A 466 -20.84 -16.54 11.63
C THR A 466 -20.83 -15.14 10.99
N PRO A 467 -21.56 -14.91 9.87
CA PRO A 467 -21.59 -13.63 9.16
C PRO A 467 -22.00 -12.40 10.00
N GLU A 468 -22.91 -12.58 10.96
CA GLU A 468 -23.36 -11.50 11.86
C GLU A 468 -22.26 -11.00 12.80
N ARG A 469 -21.34 -11.88 13.20
CA ARG A 469 -20.20 -11.54 14.06
C ARG A 469 -19.16 -10.76 13.29
N LEU A 470 -18.96 -11.10 12.01
CA LEU A 470 -18.10 -10.36 11.08
C LEU A 470 -18.53 -8.88 10.97
N HIS A 471 -19.82 -8.63 10.75
CA HIS A 471 -20.35 -7.26 10.66
C HIS A 471 -20.17 -6.44 11.94
N LYS A 472 -20.33 -7.07 13.11
CA LYS A 472 -20.09 -6.42 14.41
C LYS A 472 -18.63 -6.07 14.62
N LEU A 473 -17.71 -6.98 14.31
CA LEU A 473 -16.27 -6.74 14.42
C LEU A 473 -15.80 -5.67 13.42
N ALA A 474 -16.34 -5.64 12.20
CA ALA A 474 -16.06 -4.59 11.22
C ALA A 474 -16.57 -3.21 11.69
N ALA A 475 -17.81 -3.13 12.20
CA ALA A 475 -18.35 -1.88 12.73
C ALA A 475 -17.55 -1.38 13.95
N TRP A 476 -17.09 -2.30 14.79
CA TRP A 476 -16.24 -2.00 15.94
C TRP A 476 -14.85 -1.54 15.52
N PHE A 477 -14.24 -2.18 14.52
CA PHE A 477 -12.97 -1.75 13.91
C PHE A 477 -13.06 -0.29 13.41
N ASP A 478 -14.13 0.05 12.70
CA ASP A 478 -14.35 1.41 12.22
C ASP A 478 -14.55 2.40 13.38
N ALA A 479 -15.27 2.00 14.42
CA ALA A 479 -15.46 2.80 15.62
C ALA A 479 -14.13 3.06 16.34
N ALA A 480 -13.28 2.05 16.51
CA ALA A 480 -11.98 2.18 17.16
C ALA A 480 -11.06 3.18 16.41
N ASN A 481 -11.04 3.11 15.07
CA ASN A 481 -10.28 4.06 14.26
C ASN A 481 -10.82 5.49 14.36
N ARG A 482 -12.15 5.68 14.35
CA ARG A 482 -12.77 6.99 14.57
C ARG A 482 -12.44 7.56 15.95
N THR A 483 -12.54 6.75 16.99
CA THR A 483 -12.18 7.16 18.37
C THR A 483 -10.73 7.59 18.45
N ARG A 484 -9.82 6.90 17.76
CA ARG A 484 -8.40 7.29 17.68
C ARG A 484 -8.20 8.64 17.01
N ASP A 485 -8.96 8.95 15.97
CA ASP A 485 -8.89 10.26 15.30
C ASP A 485 -9.46 11.38 16.19
N LEU A 486 -10.49 11.09 16.99
CA LEU A 486 -11.05 12.01 17.98
C LEU A 486 -10.05 12.38 19.09
N LEU A 487 -9.11 11.50 19.44
CA LEU A 487 -8.04 11.83 20.41
C LEU A 487 -7.16 13.02 19.98
N ARG A 488 -7.15 13.35 18.68
CA ARG A 488 -6.42 14.50 18.14
C ARG A 488 -7.21 15.81 18.22
N THR A 489 -8.42 15.77 18.76
CA THR A 489 -9.36 16.90 18.85
C THR A 489 -9.58 17.30 20.31
N THR A 490 -10.39 18.34 20.56
CA THR A 490 -10.73 18.83 21.91
C THR A 490 -11.79 17.98 22.64
N VAL A 491 -12.14 16.80 22.11
CA VAL A 491 -13.18 15.94 22.69
C VAL A 491 -12.66 15.22 23.94
N ARG A 492 -13.56 14.98 24.91
CA ARG A 492 -13.37 14.10 26.08
C ARG A 492 -13.00 12.68 25.64
N ALA A 493 -11.69 12.42 25.53
CA ALA A 493 -11.12 11.16 25.07
C ALA A 493 -11.61 9.95 25.88
N ASP A 494 -11.74 10.13 27.20
CA ASP A 494 -12.24 9.16 28.16
C ASP A 494 -13.63 8.61 27.76
N LEU A 495 -14.59 9.50 27.46
CA LEU A 495 -15.95 9.09 27.12
C LEU A 495 -16.04 8.33 25.80
N ALA A 496 -15.27 8.78 24.79
CA ALA A 496 -15.26 8.14 23.48
C ALA A 496 -14.64 6.73 23.54
N VAL A 497 -13.66 6.51 24.42
CA VAL A 497 -13.08 5.19 24.67
C VAL A 497 -14.03 4.30 25.47
N VAL A 498 -14.75 4.85 26.47
CA VAL A 498 -15.79 4.10 27.20
C VAL A 498 -16.86 3.57 26.25
N GLU A 499 -17.41 4.41 25.38
CA GLU A 499 -18.44 4.03 24.42
C GLU A 499 -17.96 2.89 23.50
N LEU A 500 -16.72 2.99 23.02
CA LEU A 500 -16.09 1.96 22.20
C LEU A 500 -15.96 0.62 22.95
N LEU A 501 -15.42 0.64 24.18
CA LEU A 501 -15.21 -0.56 24.97
C LEU A 501 -16.54 -1.24 25.34
N LEU A 502 -17.59 -0.48 25.63
CA LEU A 502 -18.93 -1.02 25.85
C LEU A 502 -19.49 -1.74 24.61
N ALA A 503 -19.16 -1.26 23.41
CA ALA A 503 -19.58 -1.92 22.17
C ALA A 503 -18.88 -3.27 21.93
N TRP A 504 -17.74 -3.53 22.57
CA TRP A 504 -16.95 -4.77 22.43
C TRP A 504 -17.69 -6.00 22.97
N ASN A 505 -18.34 -5.89 24.13
CA ASN A 505 -18.81 -7.05 24.88
C ASN A 505 -20.28 -7.46 24.64
N LYS A 506 -20.83 -7.16 23.46
CA LYS A 506 -22.26 -7.33 23.08
C LYS A 506 -23.14 -6.16 23.49
N GLY A 507 -23.13 -5.14 22.62
CA GLY A 507 -24.30 -4.37 22.22
C GLY A 507 -24.95 -3.52 23.31
N ILE A 508 -24.62 -2.23 23.30
CA ILE A 508 -25.44 -1.18 23.91
C ILE A 508 -26.90 -1.40 23.50
N LEU A 509 -27.76 -1.62 24.49
CA LEU A 509 -29.20 -1.62 24.32
C LEU A 509 -29.66 -0.18 24.43
N SER A 510 -30.56 0.25 23.55
CA SER A 510 -31.22 1.54 23.69
C SER A 510 -32.70 1.31 23.88
N LEU A 511 -33.25 1.90 24.94
CA LEU A 511 -34.67 1.87 25.24
C LEU A 511 -35.17 3.31 25.31
N ALA A 512 -36.02 3.69 24.36
CA ALA A 512 -36.72 4.98 24.38
C ALA A 512 -38.16 4.76 24.85
N VAL A 513 -38.47 5.26 26.04
CA VAL A 513 -39.78 5.13 26.65
C VAL A 513 -40.61 6.38 26.31
N LYS A 514 -41.72 6.18 25.59
CA LYS A 514 -42.49 7.28 24.99
C LYS A 514 -43.37 8.05 25.97
N ASP A 515 -43.92 7.36 26.97
CA ASP A 515 -44.87 7.93 27.92
C ASP A 515 -44.80 7.21 29.28
N LYS A 516 -45.49 7.76 30.28
CA LYS A 516 -45.51 7.21 31.65
C LYS A 516 -46.15 5.81 31.74
N ALA A 517 -47.09 5.48 30.85
CA ALA A 517 -47.73 4.17 30.87
C ALA A 517 -46.77 3.08 30.38
N ALA A 518 -46.03 3.36 29.31
CA ALA A 518 -44.95 2.50 28.81
C ALA A 518 -43.82 2.35 29.84
N LEU A 519 -43.48 3.44 30.55
CA LEU A 519 -42.49 3.37 31.64
C LEU A 519 -42.95 2.46 32.77
N TYR A 520 -44.21 2.59 33.17
CA TYR A 520 -44.81 1.73 34.19
C TYR A 520 -44.81 0.26 33.78
N SER A 521 -45.24 -0.07 32.56
CA SER A 521 -45.25 -1.45 32.07
C SER A 521 -43.86 -2.07 31.95
N ALA A 522 -42.81 -1.27 31.72
CA ALA A 522 -41.44 -1.75 31.62
C ALA A 522 -40.71 -1.81 32.98
N TYR A 523 -41.12 -1.03 33.98
CA TYR A 523 -40.40 -0.95 35.26
C TYR A 523 -40.68 -2.16 36.16
N MET A 524 -39.64 -2.66 36.83
CA MET A 524 -39.67 -3.81 37.72
C MET A 524 -39.36 -3.37 39.16
N PRO A 525 -40.34 -2.85 39.92
CA PRO A 525 -40.10 -2.26 41.25
C PRO A 525 -39.73 -3.29 42.32
N PHE A 526 -40.05 -4.56 42.10
CA PHE A 526 -39.77 -5.67 43.03
C PHE A 526 -38.32 -6.19 42.95
N VAL A 527 -37.53 -5.69 42.01
CA VAL A 527 -36.13 -6.07 41.83
C VAL A 527 -35.24 -5.22 42.74
N LYS A 528 -34.26 -5.82 43.39
CA LYS A 528 -33.27 -5.08 44.19
C LYS A 528 -32.57 -4.04 43.29
N ASN A 529 -32.58 -2.78 43.71
CA ASN A 529 -32.07 -1.62 42.97
C ASN A 529 -32.92 -1.20 41.74
N GLY A 530 -34.11 -1.75 41.60
CA GLY A 530 -34.99 -1.54 40.45
C GLY A 530 -34.54 -2.32 39.22
N GLY A 531 -35.46 -2.53 38.30
CA GLY A 531 -35.15 -3.14 37.01
C GLY A 531 -36.02 -2.57 35.89
N ILE A 532 -35.61 -2.80 34.65
CA ILE A 532 -36.35 -2.37 33.48
C ILE A 532 -36.38 -3.46 32.42
N PHE A 533 -37.56 -3.70 31.87
CA PHE A 533 -37.76 -4.62 30.77
C PHE A 533 -37.42 -3.92 29.45
N VAL A 534 -36.53 -4.53 28.68
CA VAL A 534 -36.05 -4.06 27.38
C VAL A 534 -36.56 -5.03 26.31
N PRO A 535 -37.53 -4.63 25.48
CA PRO A 535 -37.96 -5.41 24.32
C PRO A 535 -36.79 -5.60 23.37
N THR A 536 -36.44 -6.85 23.09
CA THR A 536 -35.34 -7.16 22.16
C THR A 536 -35.51 -8.54 21.55
N PRO A 537 -35.31 -8.69 20.22
CA PRO A 537 -35.30 -9.99 19.57
C PRO A 537 -33.97 -10.73 19.78
N LYS A 538 -32.96 -10.07 20.36
CA LYS A 538 -31.63 -10.65 20.60
C LYS A 538 -31.68 -11.66 21.74
N ARG A 539 -30.93 -12.75 21.61
CA ARG A 539 -30.78 -13.76 22.68
C ARG A 539 -29.77 -13.29 23.71
N TYR A 540 -30.18 -13.31 24.97
CA TYR A 540 -29.36 -13.10 26.16
C TYR A 540 -29.57 -14.25 27.13
N PHE A 541 -28.61 -14.46 28.01
CA PHE A 541 -28.68 -15.43 29.09
C PHE A 541 -28.88 -14.72 30.43
N LEU A 542 -29.50 -15.43 31.37
CA LEU A 542 -29.57 -14.96 32.75
C LEU A 542 -28.15 -14.78 33.30
N GLY A 543 -27.91 -13.61 33.87
CA GLY A 543 -26.63 -13.21 34.42
C GLY A 543 -25.73 -12.42 33.46
N ASP A 544 -26.11 -12.24 32.19
CA ASP A 544 -25.36 -11.39 31.26
C ASP A 544 -25.30 -9.95 31.78
N GLU A 545 -24.12 -9.31 31.71
CA GLU A 545 -23.97 -7.88 31.96
C GLU A 545 -24.30 -7.10 30.68
N VAL A 546 -25.07 -6.02 30.84
CA VAL A 546 -25.56 -5.21 29.72
C VAL A 546 -25.47 -3.73 30.05
N PHE A 547 -25.29 -2.93 29.00
CA PHE A 547 -25.32 -1.47 29.10
C PHE A 547 -26.54 -0.93 28.33
N LEU A 548 -27.36 -0.15 29.02
CA LEU A 548 -28.62 0.40 28.54
C LEU A 548 -28.51 1.92 28.41
N LEU A 549 -28.80 2.47 27.23
CA LEU A 549 -29.10 3.88 27.03
C LEU A 549 -30.61 4.08 27.14
N LEU A 550 -31.06 4.53 28.30
CA LEU A 550 -32.47 4.77 28.61
C LEU A 550 -32.84 6.23 28.33
N THR A 551 -33.85 6.44 27.49
CA THR A 551 -34.51 7.74 27.33
C THR A 551 -35.86 7.68 28.03
N LEU A 552 -36.02 8.50 29.06
CA LEU A 552 -37.26 8.60 29.84
C LEU A 552 -38.29 9.50 29.12
N PRO A 553 -39.59 9.36 29.45
CA PRO A 553 -40.62 10.24 28.92
C PRO A 553 -40.30 11.72 29.14
N ASP A 554 -40.66 12.56 28.17
CA ASP A 554 -40.48 14.02 28.20
C ASP A 554 -39.01 14.48 28.35
N SER A 555 -38.04 13.59 28.16
CA SER A 555 -36.61 13.89 28.16
C SER A 555 -35.96 13.49 26.84
N SER A 556 -35.08 14.35 26.32
CA SER A 556 -34.19 14.02 25.20
C SER A 556 -32.83 13.48 25.67
N GLU A 557 -32.59 13.46 26.98
CA GLU A 557 -31.38 12.95 27.61
C GLU A 557 -31.33 11.41 27.49
N ARG A 558 -30.19 10.88 27.05
CA ARG A 558 -29.92 9.43 27.07
C ARG A 558 -29.15 9.10 28.34
N LEU A 559 -29.81 8.43 29.27
CA LEU A 559 -29.22 8.03 30.54
C LEU A 559 -28.47 6.70 30.35
N PRO A 560 -27.14 6.67 30.50
CA PRO A 560 -26.38 5.43 30.51
C PRO A 560 -26.64 4.65 31.81
N VAL A 561 -26.89 3.35 31.69
CA VAL A 561 -27.17 2.48 32.83
C VAL A 561 -26.53 1.13 32.62
N ALA A 562 -25.60 0.75 33.51
CA ALA A 562 -25.11 -0.61 33.59
C ALA A 562 -26.09 -1.49 34.38
N GLY A 563 -26.26 -2.73 33.96
CA GLY A 563 -27.15 -3.66 34.64
C GLY A 563 -26.91 -5.12 34.28
N LYS A 564 -27.63 -6.00 34.95
CA LYS A 564 -27.52 -7.46 34.79
C LYS A 564 -28.84 -8.06 34.34
N VAL A 565 -28.80 -8.97 33.39
CA VAL A 565 -30.01 -9.68 32.91
C VAL A 565 -30.48 -10.64 33.98
N ILE A 566 -31.68 -10.41 34.51
CA ILE A 566 -32.31 -11.23 35.55
C ILE A 566 -33.62 -11.89 35.09
N TRP A 567 -34.10 -11.53 33.91
CA TRP A 567 -35.30 -12.07 33.31
C TRP A 567 -35.13 -12.20 31.80
N VAL A 568 -35.63 -13.29 31.21
CA VAL A 568 -35.63 -13.49 29.76
C VAL A 568 -37.01 -13.97 29.32
N THR A 569 -37.66 -13.18 28.46
CA THR A 569 -38.89 -13.59 27.76
C THR A 569 -38.51 -14.04 26.35
N PRO A 570 -38.54 -15.35 26.04
CA PRO A 570 -38.12 -15.86 24.74
C PRO A 570 -39.10 -15.44 23.62
N ALA A 571 -38.61 -15.41 22.39
CA ALA A 571 -39.46 -15.21 21.22
C ALA A 571 -40.50 -16.32 21.10
N GLY A 572 -41.77 -15.96 20.91
CA GLY A 572 -42.88 -16.92 20.84
C GLY A 572 -43.39 -17.40 22.20
N ALA A 573 -43.07 -16.70 23.29
CA ALA A 573 -43.64 -16.98 24.61
C ALA A 573 -45.19 -16.97 24.58
N GLN A 574 -45.80 -17.92 25.31
CA GLN A 574 -47.26 -18.05 25.38
C GLN A 574 -47.93 -16.79 25.92
N GLY A 575 -49.16 -16.53 25.47
CA GLY A 575 -49.95 -15.36 25.89
C GLY A 575 -49.58 -14.06 25.17
N ASN A 576 -48.97 -14.14 23.97
CA ASN A 576 -48.57 -12.98 23.15
C ASN A 576 -47.65 -11.99 23.89
N ARG A 577 -46.80 -12.51 24.80
CA ARG A 577 -45.87 -11.70 25.59
C ARG A 577 -44.74 -11.17 24.71
N THR A 578 -44.37 -9.91 24.93
CA THR A 578 -43.28 -9.25 24.21
C THR A 578 -41.95 -9.94 24.52
N ALA A 579 -41.23 -10.37 23.48
CA ALA A 579 -39.89 -10.93 23.63
C ALA A 579 -38.91 -9.84 24.10
N GLY A 580 -38.05 -10.19 25.06
CA GLY A 580 -37.11 -9.23 25.63
C GLY A 580 -36.45 -9.71 26.92
N ILE A 581 -35.80 -8.80 27.60
CA ILE A 581 -35.02 -9.09 28.81
C ILE A 581 -35.38 -8.12 29.94
N GLY A 582 -35.36 -8.57 31.18
CA GLY A 582 -35.39 -7.70 32.36
C GLY A 582 -33.97 -7.45 32.85
N VAL A 583 -33.60 -6.18 32.93
CA VAL A 583 -32.28 -5.72 33.35
C VAL A 583 -32.39 -5.13 34.75
N GLN A 584 -31.72 -5.76 35.72
CA GLN A 584 -31.52 -5.22 37.06
C GLN A 584 -30.51 -4.08 37.00
N LEU A 585 -30.82 -2.93 37.59
CA LEU A 585 -29.90 -1.80 37.64
C LEU A 585 -28.73 -2.10 38.60
N ALA A 586 -27.52 -1.70 38.22
CA ALA A 586 -26.33 -1.89 39.05
C ALA A 586 -26.41 -1.11 40.38
N ASP A 587 -25.73 -1.64 41.40
CA ASP A 587 -25.57 -1.00 42.70
C ASP A 587 -24.50 0.11 42.59
N GLY A 588 -24.94 1.37 42.53
CA GLY A 588 -24.06 2.52 42.35
C GLY A 588 -24.81 3.83 42.08
N ALA A 589 -24.11 4.97 42.17
CA ALA A 589 -24.71 6.30 42.10
C ALA A 589 -25.52 6.56 40.82
N GLU A 590 -25.08 6.01 39.67
CA GLU A 590 -25.80 6.11 38.40
C GLU A 590 -27.09 5.29 38.41
N GLY A 591 -27.03 4.05 38.89
CA GLY A 591 -28.20 3.17 39.01
C GLY A 591 -29.24 3.71 39.99
N GLU A 592 -28.79 4.22 41.14
CA GLU A 592 -29.66 4.88 42.12
C GLU A 592 -30.29 6.17 41.59
N GLY A 593 -29.52 6.98 40.85
CA GLY A 593 -30.02 8.20 40.23
C GLY A 593 -31.11 7.92 39.20
N VAL A 594 -30.92 6.90 38.36
CA VAL A 594 -31.94 6.49 37.37
C VAL A 594 -33.16 5.88 38.05
N ARG A 595 -32.98 5.00 39.05
CA ARG A 595 -34.09 4.48 39.87
C ARG A 595 -34.92 5.61 40.45
N HIS A 596 -34.28 6.59 41.09
CA HIS A 596 -34.97 7.71 41.71
C HIS A 596 -35.72 8.58 40.68
N LYS A 597 -35.13 8.84 39.51
CA LYS A 597 -35.81 9.53 38.40
C LYS A 597 -37.06 8.77 37.95
N ILE A 598 -36.96 7.45 37.74
CA ILE A 598 -38.09 6.61 37.33
C ILE A 598 -39.19 6.60 38.39
N GLU A 599 -38.84 6.36 39.66
CA GLU A 599 -39.80 6.30 40.77
C GLU A 599 -40.48 7.65 41.01
N THR A 600 -39.76 8.76 40.83
CA THR A 600 -40.33 10.11 40.88
C THR A 600 -41.34 10.33 39.75
N MET A 601 -41.02 9.89 38.52
CA MET A 601 -41.93 10.00 37.38
C MET A 601 -43.19 9.14 37.51
N LEU A 602 -43.04 7.98 38.16
CA LEU A 602 -44.09 6.99 38.44
C LEU A 602 -44.75 7.17 39.82
N ALA A 603 -44.47 8.26 40.54
CA ALA A 603 -45.07 8.54 41.84
C ALA A 603 -46.61 8.48 41.76
N GLY A 604 -47.23 7.66 42.63
CA GLY A 604 -48.67 7.41 42.66
C GLY A 604 -49.18 6.30 41.73
N LEU A 605 -48.31 5.70 40.90
CA LEU A 605 -48.62 4.54 40.04
C LEU A 605 -47.95 3.25 40.51
N THR A 606 -46.88 3.32 41.31
CA THR A 606 -46.11 2.16 41.79
C THR A 606 -46.89 1.17 42.67
N SER A 607 -48.06 1.56 43.17
CA SER A 607 -49.00 0.71 43.91
C SER A 607 -50.22 0.28 43.09
N SER A 608 -50.18 0.41 41.76
CA SER A 608 -51.27 0.02 40.86
C SER A 608 -51.26 -1.49 40.61
N ASP A 609 -52.44 -2.13 40.54
CA ASP A 609 -52.58 -3.55 40.18
C ASP A 609 -52.49 -3.82 38.65
N LYS A 610 -52.04 -2.83 37.86
CA LYS A 610 -51.92 -3.00 36.41
C LYS A 610 -50.75 -3.94 36.07
N PRO A 611 -50.93 -4.91 35.15
CA PRO A 611 -49.89 -5.86 34.78
C PRO A 611 -48.70 -5.16 34.09
N THR A 612 -47.52 -5.75 34.25
CA THR A 612 -46.26 -5.26 33.65
C THR A 612 -45.77 -6.23 32.58
N HIS A 613 -44.67 -5.93 31.88
CA HIS A 613 -44.09 -6.90 30.94
C HIS A 613 -43.54 -8.16 31.62
N THR A 614 -43.32 -8.09 32.93
CA THR A 614 -42.70 -9.15 33.73
C THR A 614 -43.64 -9.80 34.76
N MET A 615 -44.88 -9.30 34.87
CA MET A 615 -45.96 -9.85 35.70
C MET A 615 -47.24 -9.88 34.88
#